data_AF-A0A0F9EX88-F1
#
_entry.id   AF-A0A0F9EX88-F1
#
_cell.length_a   1.000
_cell.length_b   1.000
_cell.length_c   1.000
_cell.angle_alpha   90.00
_cell.angle_beta   90.00
_cell.angle_gamma   90.00
#
_symmetry.space_group_name_H-M   'P 1'
#
loop_
_entity.id
_entity.type
_entity.pdbx_description
1 polymer ?
#
loop_
_entity_poly.entity_id
_entity_poly.type
_entity_poly.pdbx_seq_one_letter_code
_entity_poly.pdbx_strand_id
1 'polypeptide(L)'
;MTPNEWMFGGDTGISSKTIWAVMMGTRITSVFGASVPLDPSDFGRCHRLLQHFPEWKERLDEVSERYPKWTPMVQKWDEMTALYNRDVETGKSTELYELMQKLRSWSKSNG
;
A
#
# COMPACT_ATOMS: atom_id res chain seq x y z
N MET A 1 9.16 -5.81 16.70
CA MET A 1 8.09 -4.82 16.46
C MET A 1 6.80 -5.58 16.25
N THR A 2 5.73 -5.23 16.97
CA THR A 2 4.38 -5.78 16.78
C THR A 2 3.58 -4.94 15.78
N PRO A 3 2.48 -5.47 15.21
CA PRO A 3 1.55 -4.68 14.40
C PRO A 3 1.12 -3.37 15.06
N ASN A 4 0.82 -3.39 16.36
CA ASN A 4 0.39 -2.21 17.10
C ASN A 4 1.55 -1.21 17.26
N GLU A 5 2.76 -1.68 17.55
CA GLU A 5 3.94 -0.82 17.63
C GLU A 5 4.23 -0.12 16.28
N TRP A 6 4.06 -0.81 15.15
CA TRP A 6 4.16 -0.17 13.83
C TRP A 6 3.07 0.90 13.64
N MET A 7 1.81 0.57 13.95
CA MET A 7 0.66 1.49 13.81
C MET A 7 0.84 2.79 14.62
N PHE A 8 1.43 2.72 15.81
CA PHE A 8 1.73 3.88 16.65
C PHE A 8 3.08 4.53 16.37
N GLY A 9 3.87 3.97 15.45
CA GLY A 9 5.12 4.54 14.97
C GLY A 9 4.92 5.67 13.95
N GLY A 10 6.02 6.33 13.60
CA GLY A 10 6.04 7.44 12.64
C GLY A 10 6.00 7.01 11.17
N ASP A 11 6.28 5.75 10.86
CA ASP A 11 6.37 5.25 9.48
C ASP A 11 5.02 4.79 8.90
N THR A 12 3.98 5.59 9.14
CA THR A 12 2.59 5.23 8.81
C THR A 12 1.91 6.29 7.95
N GLY A 13 0.91 5.84 7.19
CA GLY A 13 0.06 6.67 6.34
C GLY A 13 -1.28 5.95 6.13
N ILE A 14 -2.27 6.63 5.54
CA ILE A 14 -3.61 6.03 5.38
C ILE A 14 -3.56 4.71 4.62
N SER A 15 -2.70 4.59 3.60
CA SER A 15 -2.51 3.37 2.82
C SER A 15 -1.94 2.21 3.64
N SER A 16 -0.86 2.40 4.39
CA SER A 16 -0.29 1.34 5.24
C SER A 16 -1.22 0.98 6.41
N LYS A 17 -1.93 1.97 6.97
CA LYS A 17 -2.99 1.73 7.96
C LYS A 17 -4.17 0.97 7.39
N THR A 18 -4.43 1.07 6.09
CA THR A 18 -5.47 0.28 5.40
C THR A 18 -5.10 -1.20 5.42
N ILE A 19 -3.87 -1.55 5.02
CA ILE A 19 -3.36 -2.93 5.08
C ILE A 19 -3.47 -3.45 6.51
N TRP A 20 -2.91 -2.70 7.48
CA TRP A 20 -2.96 -3.07 8.89
C TRP A 20 -4.40 -3.34 9.37
N ALA A 21 -5.36 -2.47 9.01
CA ALA A 21 -6.74 -2.63 9.46
C ALA A 21 -7.37 -3.93 8.95
N VAL A 22 -7.10 -4.29 7.69
CA VAL A 22 -7.56 -5.56 7.11
C VAL A 22 -6.94 -6.74 7.84
N MET A 23 -5.60 -6.73 8.02
CA MET A 23 -4.87 -7.83 8.66
C MET A 23 -5.28 -8.04 10.11
N MET A 24 -5.65 -6.97 10.80
CA MET A 24 -6.15 -7.00 12.19
C MET A 24 -7.66 -7.26 12.29
N GLY A 25 -8.35 -7.52 11.17
CA GLY A 25 -9.79 -7.80 11.16
C GLY A 25 -10.68 -6.60 11.50
N THR A 26 -10.15 -5.37 11.42
CA THR A 26 -10.86 -4.13 11.73
C THR A 26 -11.10 -3.28 10.47
N ARG A 27 -11.59 -2.05 10.65
CA ARG A 27 -11.88 -1.09 9.58
C ARG A 27 -11.15 0.23 9.84
N ILE A 28 -10.73 0.91 8.79
CA ILE A 28 -10.31 2.31 8.92
C ILE A 28 -11.52 3.18 9.30
N THR A 29 -11.36 3.98 10.35
CA THR A 29 -12.34 4.98 10.82
C THR A 29 -11.90 6.43 10.53
N SER A 30 -10.85 6.60 9.74
CA SER A 30 -10.41 7.91 9.25
C SER A 30 -11.54 8.63 8.52
N VAL A 31 -11.65 9.95 8.70
CA VAL A 31 -12.58 10.80 7.95
C VAL A 31 -12.34 10.75 6.43
N PHE A 32 -11.12 10.40 6.02
CA PHE A 32 -10.74 10.23 4.62
C PHE A 32 -11.04 8.83 4.08
N GLY A 33 -11.49 7.91 4.95
CA GLY A 33 -11.68 6.49 4.63
C GLY A 33 -10.35 5.76 4.36
N ALA A 34 -10.47 4.51 3.90
CA ALA A 34 -9.33 3.74 3.40
C ALA A 34 -8.73 4.46 2.19
N SER A 35 -7.44 4.27 1.90
CA SER A 35 -6.80 4.80 0.69
C SER A 35 -5.80 3.81 0.14
N VAL A 36 -5.59 3.88 -1.16
CA VAL A 36 -4.41 3.30 -1.83
C VAL A 36 -3.20 4.21 -1.62
N PRO A 37 -1.95 3.73 -1.78
CA PRO A 37 -0.80 4.62 -1.83
C PRO A 37 -0.91 5.57 -3.04
N LEU A 38 -0.65 6.87 -2.81
CA LEU A 38 -0.82 7.92 -3.82
C LEU A 38 0.50 8.29 -4.51
N ASP A 39 1.61 8.06 -3.83
CA ASP A 39 2.95 8.36 -4.30
C ASP A 39 3.97 7.30 -3.82
N PRO A 40 5.22 7.34 -4.33
CA PRO A 40 6.28 6.43 -3.89
C PRO A 40 6.56 6.41 -2.39
N SER A 41 6.33 7.52 -1.68
CA SER A 41 6.50 7.60 -0.22
C SER A 41 5.41 6.82 0.52
N ASP A 42 4.16 6.96 0.08
CA ASP A 42 3.03 6.16 0.55
C ASP A 42 3.24 4.67 0.27
N PHE A 43 3.72 4.32 -0.92
CA PHE A 43 4.05 2.94 -1.26
C PHE A 43 5.16 2.42 -0.37
N GLY A 44 6.23 3.20 -0.15
CA GLY A 44 7.33 2.84 0.73
C GLY A 44 6.89 2.52 2.16
N ARG A 45 5.94 3.27 2.72
CA ARG A 45 5.32 2.96 4.02
C ARG A 45 4.58 1.62 4.02
N CYS A 46 3.87 1.30 2.94
CA CYS A 46 3.19 0.01 2.81
C CYS A 46 4.18 -1.14 2.63
N HIS A 47 5.22 -0.92 1.81
CA HIS A 47 6.27 -1.90 1.55
C HIS A 47 7.02 -2.25 2.83
N ARG A 48 7.48 -1.25 3.59
CA ARG A 48 8.20 -1.49 4.86
C ARG A 48 7.33 -2.16 5.92
N LEU A 49 6.03 -1.85 5.99
CA LEU A 49 5.09 -2.61 6.82
C LEU A 49 5.14 -4.10 6.48
N LEU A 50 5.05 -4.48 5.20
CA LEU A 50 5.10 -5.87 4.77
C LEU A 50 6.50 -6.50 4.91
N GLN A 51 7.58 -5.72 4.93
CA GLN A 51 8.90 -6.25 5.29
C GLN A 51 8.98 -6.64 6.76
N HIS A 52 8.26 -5.93 7.65
CA HIS A 52 8.16 -6.29 9.06
C HIS A 52 7.21 -7.47 9.32
N PHE A 53 6.18 -7.63 8.49
CA PHE A 53 5.17 -8.69 8.60
C PHE A 53 5.01 -9.41 7.24
N PRO A 54 6.01 -10.20 6.81
CA PRO A 54 6.03 -10.81 5.48
C PRO A 54 4.85 -11.74 5.21
N GLU A 55 4.28 -12.36 6.25
CA GLU A 55 3.10 -13.21 6.16
C GLU A 55 1.84 -12.45 5.70
N TRP A 56 1.84 -11.11 5.74
CA TRP A 56 0.74 -10.30 5.23
C TRP A 56 0.83 -10.05 3.73
N LYS A 57 2.00 -10.24 3.10
CA LYS A 57 2.16 -10.03 1.66
C LYS A 57 1.28 -11.00 0.87
N GLU A 58 1.22 -12.27 1.27
CA GLU A 58 0.38 -13.30 0.65
C GLU A 58 -1.12 -13.07 0.87
N ARG A 59 -1.48 -12.19 1.80
CA ARG A 59 -2.86 -11.85 2.17
C ARG A 59 -3.33 -10.53 1.57
N LEU A 60 -2.53 -9.88 0.72
CA LEU A 60 -2.90 -8.59 0.13
C LEU A 60 -4.21 -8.66 -0.68
N ASP A 61 -4.59 -9.83 -1.18
CA ASP A 61 -5.89 -10.04 -1.82
C ASP A 61 -7.07 -9.73 -0.89
N GLU A 62 -6.96 -9.98 0.43
CA GLU A 62 -7.99 -9.60 1.41
C GLU A 62 -8.20 -8.07 1.44
N VAL A 63 -7.15 -7.30 1.15
CA VAL A 63 -7.25 -5.83 1.06
C VAL A 63 -8.03 -5.43 -0.18
N SER A 64 -7.81 -6.11 -1.30
CA SER A 64 -8.55 -5.90 -2.55
C SER A 64 -10.01 -6.35 -2.45
N GLU A 65 -10.28 -7.48 -1.78
CA GLU A 65 -11.63 -7.96 -1.52
C GLU A 65 -12.43 -6.95 -0.68
N ARG A 66 -11.82 -6.39 0.37
CA ARG A 66 -12.48 -5.39 1.22
C ARG A 66 -12.52 -4.00 0.58
N TYR A 67 -11.53 -3.65 -0.23
CA TYR A 67 -11.40 -2.35 -0.87
C TYR A 67 -11.01 -2.51 -2.36
N PRO A 68 -11.98 -2.72 -3.27
CA PRO A 68 -11.71 -3.06 -4.69
C PRO A 68 -10.80 -2.10 -5.45
N LYS A 69 -10.68 -0.85 -5.01
CA LYS A 69 -9.70 0.11 -5.54
C LYS A 69 -8.24 -0.33 -5.42
N TRP A 70 -7.93 -1.26 -4.51
CA TRP A 70 -6.61 -1.85 -4.33
C TRP A 70 -6.26 -2.91 -5.38
N THR A 71 -7.25 -3.48 -6.07
CA THR A 71 -7.04 -4.61 -7.00
C THR A 71 -5.90 -4.39 -7.99
N PRO A 72 -5.81 -3.26 -8.73
CA PRO A 72 -4.73 -3.08 -9.70
C PRO A 72 -3.34 -2.99 -9.05
N MET A 73 -3.29 -2.47 -7.83
CA MET A 73 -2.04 -2.35 -7.06
C MET A 73 -1.60 -3.69 -6.51
N VAL A 74 -2.52 -4.51 -6.03
CA VAL A 74 -2.18 -5.86 -5.57
C VAL A 74 -1.70 -6.72 -6.75
N GLN A 75 -2.38 -6.66 -7.89
CA GLN A 75 -1.95 -7.35 -9.12
C GLN A 75 -0.58 -6.91 -9.63
N LYS A 76 -0.18 -5.66 -9.36
CA LYS A 76 1.10 -5.08 -9.79
C LYS A 76 2.07 -4.87 -8.63
N TRP A 77 1.85 -5.52 -7.50
CA TRP A 77 2.62 -5.27 -6.27
C TRP A 77 4.11 -5.50 -6.48
N ASP A 78 4.48 -6.63 -7.08
CA ASP A 78 5.89 -6.98 -7.31
C ASP A 78 6.58 -6.02 -8.30
N GLU A 79 5.86 -5.53 -9.30
CA GLU A 79 6.38 -4.52 -10.24
C GLU A 79 6.66 -3.20 -9.52
N MET A 80 5.73 -2.74 -8.68
CA MET A 80 5.94 -1.55 -7.85
C MET A 80 7.07 -1.74 -6.85
N THR A 81 7.21 -2.91 -6.23
CA THR A 81 8.33 -3.24 -5.33
C THR A 81 9.67 -3.19 -6.06
N ALA A 82 9.74 -3.73 -7.28
CA ALA A 82 10.97 -3.70 -8.07
C ALA A 82 11.40 -2.27 -8.39
N LEU A 83 10.48 -1.42 -8.85
CA LEU A 83 10.74 -0.01 -9.12
C LEU A 83 11.13 0.76 -7.85
N TYR A 84 10.41 0.52 -6.74
CA TYR A 84 10.71 1.14 -5.45
C TYR A 84 12.12 0.81 -4.97
N ASN A 85 12.50 -0.47 -4.96
CA ASN A 85 13.81 -0.90 -4.48
C ASN A 85 14.95 -0.40 -5.38
N ARG A 86 14.71 -0.28 -6.70
CA ARG A 86 15.67 0.33 -7.63
C ARG A 86 15.91 1.80 -7.32
N ASP A 87 14.86 2.53 -6.97
CA ASP A 87 14.89 3.99 -6.93
C ASP A 87 15.09 4.57 -5.51
N VAL A 88 14.93 3.76 -4.45
CA VAL A 88 14.89 4.22 -3.05
C VAL A 88 16.14 4.99 -2.61
N GLU A 89 17.33 4.59 -3.08
CA GLU A 89 18.59 5.26 -2.72
C GLU A 89 18.75 6.62 -3.38
N THR A 90 18.18 6.80 -4.57
CA THR A 90 18.31 8.04 -5.36
C THR A 90 17.13 8.99 -5.16
N GLY A 91 16.02 8.49 -4.61
CA GLY A 91 14.75 9.21 -4.51
C GLY A 91 14.05 9.46 -5.85
N LYS A 92 14.61 8.97 -6.97
CA LYS A 92 14.07 9.18 -8.32
C LYS A 92 12.98 8.16 -8.65
N SER A 93 11.81 8.31 -8.05
CA SER A 93 10.70 7.36 -8.22
C SER A 93 9.69 7.74 -9.30
N THR A 94 10.14 8.34 -10.42
CA THR A 94 9.27 8.82 -11.51
C THR A 94 8.46 7.68 -12.13
N GLU A 95 9.12 6.58 -12.50
CA GLU A 95 8.44 5.44 -13.13
C GLU A 95 7.43 4.77 -12.18
N LEU A 96 7.80 4.62 -10.90
CA LEU A 96 6.89 4.12 -9.88
C LEU A 96 5.67 5.05 -9.73
N TYR A 97 5.89 6.36 -9.65
CA TYR A 97 4.81 7.34 -9.55
C TYR A 97 3.88 7.26 -10.77
N GLU A 98 4.43 7.22 -11.98
CA GLU A 98 3.64 7.09 -13.21
C GLU A 98 2.84 5.80 -13.29
N LEU A 99 3.44 4.66 -12.89
CA LEU A 99 2.73 3.39 -12.79
C LEU A 99 1.57 3.49 -11.81
N MET A 100 1.81 4.00 -10.60
CA MET A 100 0.76 4.18 -9.59
C MET A 100 -0.37 5.08 -10.08
N GLN A 101 -0.05 6.16 -10.81
CA GLN A 101 -1.07 7.04 -11.40
C GLN A 101 -1.96 6.30 -12.42
N LYS A 102 -1.38 5.45 -13.28
CA LYS A 102 -2.12 4.60 -14.23
C LYS A 102 -3.01 3.58 -13.53
N LEU A 103 -2.50 2.93 -12.48
CA LEU A 103 -3.28 1.95 -11.70
C LEU A 103 -4.47 2.61 -11.00
N ARG A 104 -4.29 3.82 -10.47
CA ARG A 104 -5.36 4.60 -9.84
C ARG A 104 -6.44 5.06 -10.81
N SER A 105 -6.08 5.42 -12.05
CA SER A 105 -7.06 5.84 -13.06
C SER A 105 -7.89 4.67 -13.56
N TRP A 106 -7.28 3.49 -13.74
CA TRP A 106 -8.00 2.27 -14.14
C TRP A 106 -9.14 1.92 -13.17
N SER A 107 -8.90 2.02 -11.85
CA SER A 107 -9.92 1.76 -10.84
C SER A 107 -11.12 2.72 -10.89
N LYS A 108 -10.96 3.93 -11.45
CA LYS A 108 -12.05 4.90 -11.58
C LYS A 108 -12.93 4.66 -12.81
N SER A 109 -12.41 3.96 -13.82
CA SER A 109 -13.11 3.73 -15.10
C SER A 109 -13.86 2.40 -15.14
N ASN A 110 -13.53 1.46 -14.24
CA ASN A 110 -14.07 0.09 -14.21
C ASN A 110 -14.76 -0.26 -12.88
N GLY A 111 -15.12 0.74 -12.06
CA GLY A 111 -15.73 0.58 -10.74
C GLY A 111 -17.09 1.26 -10.62
#